data_AF-A0A847R381-F1
#
_entry.id   AF-A0A847R381-F1
#
_cell.length_a   1.000
_cell.length_b   1.000
_cell.length_c   1.000
_cell.angle_alpha   90.00
_cell.angle_beta   90.00
_cell.angle_gamma   90.00
#
_symmetry.space_group_name_H-M   'P 1'
#
loop_
_entity.id
_entity.type
_entity.pdbx_description
1 polymer ?
#
loop_
_entity_poly.entity_id
_entity_poly.type
_entity_poly.pdbx_seq_one_letter_code
_entity_poly.pdbx_strand_id
1 'polypeptide(L)' 'MKKIQLLYNPMAGDRSFRYDLDHVLAKFTAAGYQLSIYRSEEKGSMK' A
#
# COMPACT_ATOMS: atom_id res chain seq x y z
N MET A 1 1.21 19.39 1.28
CA MET A 1 0.97 17.97 1.67
C MET A 1 1.56 17.07 0.61
N LYS A 2 2.40 16.09 0.98
CA LYS A 2 3.04 15.19 0.02
C LYS A 2 2.13 13.99 -0.22
N LYS A 3 1.86 13.67 -1.48
CA LYS A 3 1.03 12.52 -1.88
C LYS A 3 1.94 11.34 -2.18
N ILE A 4 1.59 10.17 -1.66
CA ILE A 4 2.32 8.93 -1.93
C ILE A 4 1.34 7.83 -2.30
N GLN A 5 1.76 6.96 -3.22
CA GLN A 5 0.97 5.84 -3.68
C GLN A 5 1.65 4.54 -3.24
N LEU A 6 0.93 3.75 -2.45
CA LEU A 6 1.38 2.43 -2.03
C LEU A 6 0.89 1.42 -3.08
N LEU A 7 1.81 0.94 -3.90
CA LEU A 7 1.57 -0.20 -4.78
C LEU A 7 2.02 -1.46 -4.06
N TYR A 8 1.10 -2.42 -3.88
CA TYR A 8 1.45 -3.72 -3.33
C TYR A 8 0.67 -4.85 -3.98
N ASN A 9 1.25 -6.05 -3.95
CA ASN A 9 0.62 -7.27 -4.42
C ASN A 9 0.08 -8.07 -3.21
N PRO A 10 -1.24 -8.28 -3.10
CA PRO A 10 -1.82 -9.06 -2.00
C PRO A 10 -1.37 -10.54 -2.02
N MET A 11 -0.93 -11.04 -3.16
CA MET A 11 -0.39 -12.40 -3.34
C MET A 11 1.12 -12.47 -3.16
N ALA A 12 1.82 -11.37 -2.86
CA ALA A 12 3.26 -11.41 -2.62
C ALA A 12 3.60 -11.97 -1.24
N GLY A 13 4.72 -12.72 -1.17
CA GLY A 13 5.22 -13.34 0.06
C GLY A 13 4.18 -14.25 0.72
N ASP A 14 4.08 -14.16 2.05
CA ASP A 14 3.15 -14.96 2.86
C ASP A 14 1.72 -14.39 2.93
N ARG A 15 1.38 -13.39 2.09
CA ARG A 15 0.08 -12.69 2.08
C ARG A 15 -0.24 -11.93 3.38
N SER A 16 0.72 -11.83 4.29
CA SER A 16 0.61 -11.15 5.59
C SER A 16 0.54 -9.63 5.46
N PHE A 17 1.17 -9.05 4.44
CA PHE A 17 1.24 -7.61 4.24
C PHE A 17 -0.14 -6.92 4.17
N ARG A 18 -1.20 -7.64 3.76
CA ARG A 18 -2.56 -7.10 3.77
C ARG A 18 -3.05 -6.68 5.16
N TYR A 19 -2.51 -7.30 6.22
CA TYR A 19 -2.84 -6.99 7.62
C TYR A 19 -2.06 -5.79 8.15
N ASP A 20 -0.92 -5.47 7.53
CA ASP A 20 -0.07 -4.33 7.90
C ASP A 20 -0.49 -3.01 7.22
N LEU A 21 -1.45 -3.04 6.28
CA LEU A 21 -1.88 -1.85 5.53
C LEU A 21 -2.41 -0.74 6.44
N ASP A 22 -3.18 -1.08 7.46
CA ASP A 22 -3.67 -0.12 8.46
C ASP A 22 -2.52 0.53 9.22
N HIS A 23 -1.49 -0.25 9.57
CA HIS A 23 -0.31 0.28 10.25
C HIS A 23 0.49 1.23 9.35
N VAL A 24 0.64 0.88 8.07
CA VAL A 24 1.29 1.73 7.07
C VAL A 24 0.50 3.03 6.87
N LEU A 25 -0.82 2.95 6.66
CA LEU A 25 -1.71 4.11 6.56
C LEU A 25 -1.55 5.04 7.76
N ALA A 26 -1.69 4.51 8.97
CA ALA A 26 -1.60 5.30 10.20
C ALA A 26 -0.25 6.03 10.31
N LYS A 27 0.86 5.33 10.02
CA LYS A 27 2.21 5.90 10.15
C LYS A 27 2.46 7.05 9.18
N PHE A 28 2.04 6.89 7.92
CA PHE A 28 2.25 7.92 6.91
C PHE A 28 1.25 9.08 7.01
N THR A 29 0.00 8.82 7.41
CA THR A 29 -0.95 9.89 7.71
C THR A 29 -0.51 10.73 8.89
N ALA A 30 0.01 10.11 9.96
CA ALA A 30 0.59 10.83 11.11
C ALA A 30 1.81 11.67 10.72
N ALA A 31 2.59 11.24 9.72
CA ALA A 31 3.69 12.00 9.16
C ALA A 31 3.27 13.10 8.16
N GLY A 32 1.95 13.33 7.97
CA GLY A 32 1.41 14.39 7.11
C GLY A 32 1.36 14.04 5.62
N TYR A 33 1.42 12.75 5.28
CA TYR A 33 1.29 12.25 3.92
C TYR A 33 -0.14 11.82 3.61
N GLN A 34 -0.57 12.06 2.37
CA GLN A 34 -1.82 11.54 1.85
C GLN A 34 -1.51 10.25 1.07
N LEU A 35 -1.93 9.10 1.61
CA LEU A 35 -1.77 7.80 0.95
C LEU A 35 -2.89 7.52 -0.04
N SER A 36 -2.54 6.88 -1.15
CA SER A 36 -3.48 6.15 -2.01
C SER A 36 -2.97 4.73 -2.18
N ILE A 37 -3.84 3.74 -1.98
CA ILE A 37 -3.45 2.32 -2.02
C ILE A 37 -3.92 1.74 -3.34
N TYR A 38 -2.98 1.12 -4.07
CA TYR A 38 -3.27 0.36 -5.28
C TYR A 38 -2.87 -1.10 -5.07
N ARG A 39 -3.82 -2.00 -5.34
CA ARG A 39 -3.64 -3.45 -5.23
C ARG A 39 -3.49 -4.01 -6.63
N SER A 40 -2.43 -4.75 -6.91
CA SER A 40 -2.35 -5.49 -8.18
C SER A 40 -3.27 -6.71 -8.11
N GLU A 41 -4.22 -6.79 -9.03
CA GLU A 41 -5.10 -7.96 -9.17
C GLU A 41 -4.51 -9.02 -10.11
N GLU A 42 -3.66 -8.62 -11.06
CA GLU A 42 -3.01 -9.53 -12.02
C GLU A 42 -1.51 -9.26 -12.21
N LYS A 43 -0.80 -10.29 -12.69
CA LYS A 43 0.63 -10.18 -13.01
C LYS A 43 0.81 -9.28 -14.24
N GLY A 44 1.33 -8.06 -14.03
CA GLY A 44 1.46 -7.04 -15.07
C GLY A 44 0.57 -5.81 -14.88
N SER A 45 -0.27 -5.78 -13.84
CA SER A 45 -1.10 -4.60 -13.50
C SER A 45 -0.30 -3.42 -12.91
N MET A 46 0.95 -3.64 -12.52
CA MET A 46 1.86 -2.56 -12.12
C MET A 46 2.74 -2.22 -13.31
N LYS A 47 2.45 -1.11 -13.99
CA LYS A 47 3.19 -0.61 -15.14
C LYS A 47 3.76 0.77 -14.83
#